data_AF-A0A914JAJ2-F1
#
_entry.id   AF-A0A914JAJ2-F1
#
_cell.length_a   1.000
_cell.length_b   1.000
_cell.length_c   1.000
_cell.angle_alpha   90.00
_cell.angle_beta   90.00
_cell.angle_gamma   90.00
#
_symmetry.space_group_name_H-M   'P 1'
#
loop_
_entity.id
_entity.type
_entity.pdbx_description
1 polymer ?
#
loop_
_entity_poly.entity_id
_entity_poly.type
_entity_poly.pdbx_seq_one_letter_code
_entity_poly.pdbx_strand_id
1 'polypeptide(L)'
;MTQNKIAYIVNLTGVQRFKMRSCPCPNPKYHTPTEFAPKIDLNTPSEQILEHFATINSFIAQARSKNIQVLLFNKDGMDLVQAVAVQYIMFYHSLPLSHALAHLTKTNIKVKISQKYLDVLRLWEEKVANAKVANKAIEAMMKAPLSVKFDHRFAWI
;
A
#
# COMPACT_ATOMS: atom_id res chain seq x y z
N MET A 1 18.18 -25.11 -0.74
CA MET A 1 18.25 -23.71 -0.27
C MET A 1 17.29 -22.88 -1.11
N THR A 2 16.19 -22.40 -0.54
CA THR A 2 15.24 -21.50 -1.22
C THR A 2 15.86 -20.12 -1.27
N GLN A 3 16.40 -19.72 -2.43
CA GLN A 3 16.80 -18.33 -2.65
C GLN A 3 15.56 -17.42 -2.55
N ASN A 4 15.63 -16.38 -1.71
CA ASN A 4 14.59 -15.36 -1.63
C ASN A 4 14.44 -14.71 -3.02
N LYS A 5 13.28 -14.91 -3.65
CA LYS A 5 12.94 -14.37 -4.97
C LYS A 5 12.62 -12.87 -4.85
N ILE A 6 13.62 -12.07 -4.51
CA ILE A 6 13.50 -10.62 -4.43
C ILE A 6 13.82 -10.05 -5.80
N ALA A 7 12.81 -9.48 -6.46
CA ALA A 7 12.97 -8.76 -7.71
C ALA A 7 12.21 -7.42 -7.73
N TYR A 8 11.61 -7.04 -6.60
CA TYR A 8 10.91 -5.77 -6.41
C TYR A 8 11.47 -5.09 -5.16
N ILE A 9 11.82 -3.81 -5.26
CA ILE A 9 12.40 -3.02 -4.18
C ILE A 9 11.60 -1.73 -4.04
N VAL A 10 11.15 -1.43 -2.82
CA VAL A 10 10.66 -0.10 -2.45
C VAL A 10 11.80 0.59 -1.71
N ASN A 11 12.46 1.54 -2.37
CA ASN A 11 13.58 2.30 -1.82
C ASN A 11 13.11 3.67 -1.35
N LEU A 12 12.93 3.81 -0.04
CA LEU A 12 12.38 5.00 0.59
C LEU A 12 13.39 6.16 0.71
N THR A 13 14.59 6.03 0.16
CA THR A 13 15.60 7.11 0.14
C THR A 13 15.34 8.16 -0.96
N GLY A 14 14.39 7.91 -1.87
CA GLY A 14 14.10 8.80 -3.00
C GLY A 14 15.13 8.80 -4.12
N VAL A 15 16.18 7.98 -4.03
CA VAL A 15 17.24 7.90 -5.04
C VAL A 15 17.25 6.49 -5.62
N GLN A 16 16.93 6.35 -6.91
CA GLN A 16 17.02 5.07 -7.61
C GLN A 16 18.48 4.60 -7.66
N ARG A 17 18.74 3.40 -7.15
CA ARG A 17 20.09 2.81 -7.09
C ARG A 17 20.27 1.64 -8.03
N PHE A 18 19.20 0.92 -8.32
CA PHE A 18 19.21 -0.23 -9.18
C PHE A 18 18.85 0.22 -10.60
N LYS A 19 19.89 0.40 -11.42
CA LYS A 19 19.72 0.58 -12.86
C LYS A 19 19.67 -0.79 -13.53
N MET A 20 18.77 -0.94 -14.50
CA MET A 20 18.70 -2.12 -15.34
C MET A 20 20.06 -2.31 -16.04
N ARG A 21 20.80 -3.35 -15.66
CA ARG A 21 22.01 -3.76 -16.37
C ARG A 21 21.64 -4.91 -17.29
N SER A 22 21.98 -4.83 -18.57
CA SER A 22 21.85 -5.94 -19.49
C SER A 22 22.72 -7.10 -18.99
N CYS A 23 22.09 -8.14 -18.45
CA CYS A 23 22.77 -9.36 -18.02
C CYS A 23 22.53 -10.44 -19.08
N PRO A 24 23.57 -11.06 -19.65
CA PRO A 24 23.43 -12.16 -20.62
C PRO A 24 23.02 -13.50 -19.95
N CYS A 25 22.50 -13.45 -18.73
CA CYS A 25 22.10 -14.62 -17.98
C CYS A 25 20.74 -15.15 -18.45
N PRO A 26 20.50 -16.49 -18.41
CA PRO A 26 19.27 -17.11 -18.89
C PRO A 26 18.02 -16.78 -18.04
N ASN A 27 18.16 -16.09 -16.90
CA ASN A 27 17.03 -15.71 -16.04
C ASN A 27 17.18 -14.27 -15.50
N PRO A 28 17.14 -13.24 -16.37
CA PRO A 28 17.51 -11.87 -16.03
C PRO A 28 16.56 -11.20 -15.01
N LYS A 29 15.36 -11.77 -14.80
CA LYS A 29 14.33 -11.23 -13.91
C LYS A 29 14.73 -11.07 -12.44
N TYR A 30 15.78 -11.76 -11.99
CA TYR A 30 16.32 -11.63 -10.63
C TYR A 30 17.62 -10.82 -10.57
N HIS A 31 18.19 -10.44 -11.71
CA HIS A 31 19.46 -9.74 -11.79
C HIS A 31 19.29 -8.23 -11.77
N THR A 32 18.12 -7.75 -12.18
CA THR A 32 17.75 -6.33 -12.14
C THR A 32 16.41 -6.17 -11.44
N PRO A 33 16.40 -5.91 -10.13
CA PRO A 33 15.15 -5.69 -9.43
C PRO A 33 14.44 -4.45 -9.99
N THR A 34 13.12 -4.54 -10.12
CA THR A 34 12.27 -3.37 -10.36
C THR A 34 12.28 -2.53 -9.07
N GLU A 35 12.67 -1.27 -9.18
CA GLU A 35 12.76 -0.36 -8.03
C GLU A 35 11.72 0.75 -8.14
N PHE A 36 10.96 0.94 -7.07
CA PHE A 36 10.17 2.14 -6.84
C PHE A 36 10.84 2.95 -5.74
N ALA A 37 11.24 4.18 -6.05
CA ALA A 37 12.01 5.03 -5.15
C ALA A 37 11.30 6.36 -4.82
N PRO A 38 10.21 6.34 -4.01
CA PRO A 38 9.54 7.57 -3.62
C PRO A 38 10.44 8.38 -2.70
N LYS A 39 10.45 9.71 -2.89
CA LYS A 39 11.18 10.63 -2.02
C LYS A 39 10.31 10.94 -0.81
N ILE A 40 10.60 10.29 0.32
CA ILE A 40 9.93 10.53 1.60
C ILE A 40 10.98 10.86 2.64
N ASP A 41 10.92 12.08 3.15
CA ASP A 41 11.81 12.61 4.17
C ASP A 41 11.01 13.22 5.35
N LEU A 42 11.74 13.74 6.34
CA LEU A 42 11.14 14.35 7.53
C LEU A 42 10.32 15.60 7.22
N ASN A 43 10.52 16.24 6.07
CA ASN A 43 9.78 17.44 5.66
C ASN A 43 8.61 17.13 4.72
N THR A 44 8.52 15.89 4.22
CA THR A 44 7.45 15.46 3.32
C THR A 44 6.08 15.59 4.05
N PRO A 45 5.11 16.34 3.49
CA PRO A 45 3.78 16.51 4.09
C PRO A 45 3.02 15.19 4.22
N SER A 46 2.13 15.12 5.21
CA SER A 46 1.33 13.92 5.49
C SER A 46 0.51 13.48 4.29
N GLU A 47 -0.09 14.42 3.57
CA GLU A 47 -0.92 14.17 2.39
C GLU A 47 -0.12 13.47 1.28
N GLN A 48 1.10 13.94 1.03
CA GLN A 48 2.00 13.36 0.04
C GLN A 48 2.46 11.95 0.46
N ILE A 49 2.68 11.71 1.76
CA ILE A 49 2.99 10.37 2.27
C ILE A 49 1.80 9.41 2.04
N LEU A 50 0.57 9.87 2.25
CA LEU A 50 -0.64 9.07 2.02
C LEU A 50 -0.82 8.69 0.53
N GLU A 51 -0.45 9.57 -0.40
CA GLU A 51 -0.43 9.26 -1.84
C GLU A 51 0.62 8.20 -2.17
N HIS A 52 1.80 8.31 -1.56
CA HIS A 52 2.83 7.29 -1.70
C HIS A 52 2.38 5.94 -1.14
N PHE A 53 1.64 5.88 -0.03
CA PHE A 53 1.10 4.61 0.48
C PHE A 53 0.24 3.88 -0.54
N ALA A 54 -0.69 4.58 -1.21
CA ALA A 54 -1.51 3.97 -2.26
C ALA A 54 -0.66 3.44 -3.43
N THR A 55 0.36 4.20 -3.84
CA THR A 55 1.27 3.81 -4.92
C THR A 55 2.13 2.60 -4.53
N ILE A 56 2.66 2.59 -3.31
CA ILE A 56 3.43 1.48 -2.75
C ILE A 56 2.57 0.22 -2.68
N ASN A 57 1.32 0.32 -2.24
CA ASN A 57 0.41 -0.84 -2.18
C ASN A 57 0.17 -1.44 -3.56
N SER A 58 -0.02 -0.60 -4.58
CA SER A 58 -0.15 -1.03 -5.97
C SER A 58 1.12 -1.72 -6.47
N PHE A 59 2.30 -1.19 -6.14
CA PHE A 59 3.59 -1.79 -6.48
C PHE A 59 3.80 -3.14 -5.81
N ILE A 60 3.47 -3.26 -4.51
CA ILE A 60 3.55 -4.53 -3.78
C ILE A 60 2.55 -5.56 -4.34
N ALA A 61 1.33 -5.14 -4.68
CA ALA A 61 0.33 -6.01 -5.30
C ALA A 61 0.80 -6.60 -6.64
N GLN A 62 1.49 -5.81 -7.46
CA GLN A 62 2.10 -6.29 -8.71
C GLN A 62 3.20 -7.34 -8.50
N ALA A 63 4.01 -7.21 -7.44
CA ALA A 63 5.00 -8.23 -7.11
C ALA A 63 4.32 -9.52 -6.62
N ARG A 64 3.28 -9.38 -5.79
CA ARG A 64 2.53 -10.52 -5.23
C ARG A 64 1.79 -11.32 -6.29
N SER A 65 1.19 -10.67 -7.29
CA SER A 65 0.52 -11.39 -8.40
C SER A 65 1.48 -12.29 -9.19
N LYS A 66 2.79 -12.04 -9.09
CA LYS A 66 3.87 -12.84 -9.70
C LYS A 66 4.55 -13.79 -8.73
N ASN A 67 4.07 -13.91 -7.48
CA ASN A 67 4.71 -14.66 -6.40
C ASN A 67 6.18 -14.24 -6.17
N ILE A 68 6.43 -12.93 -6.23
CA ILE A 68 7.74 -12.31 -6.01
C ILE A 68 7.75 -11.57 -4.66
N GLN A 69 8.85 -11.67 -3.93
CA GLN A 69 9.04 -10.96 -2.68
C GLN A 69 9.48 -9.51 -2.92
N VAL A 70 8.98 -8.60 -2.08
CA VAL A 70 9.34 -7.18 -2.10
C VAL A 70 10.28 -6.89 -0.93
N LEU A 71 11.37 -6.18 -1.21
CA LEU A 71 12.24 -5.62 -0.18
C LEU A 71 11.84 -4.16 0.09
N LEU A 72 11.50 -3.85 1.34
CA LEU A 72 11.39 -2.47 1.80
C LEU A 72 12.76 -2.03 2.33
N PHE A 73 13.28 -0.93 1.81
CA PHE A 73 14.60 -0.42 2.16
C PHE A 73 14.57 1.07 2.45
N ASN A 74 15.24 1.48 3.52
CA ASN A 74 15.58 2.87 3.80
C ASN A 74 16.97 2.91 4.46
N LYS A 75 17.84 3.83 4.00
CA LYS A 75 19.14 4.06 4.62
C LYS A 75 19.01 4.82 5.95
N ASP A 76 18.05 5.74 6.01
CA ASP A 76 18.05 6.81 7.01
C ASP A 76 17.23 6.47 8.27
N GLY A 77 16.49 5.36 8.25
CA GLY A 77 15.74 4.94 9.43
C GLY A 77 14.79 3.76 9.20
N MET A 78 14.60 2.97 10.26
CA MET A 78 13.64 1.87 10.29
C MET A 78 12.20 2.34 10.51
N ASP A 79 11.99 3.55 11.01
CA ASP A 79 10.66 4.05 11.38
C ASP A 79 9.73 4.16 10.16
N LEU A 80 10.20 4.75 9.05
CA LEU A 80 9.44 4.84 7.81
C LEU A 80 9.22 3.46 7.17
N VAL A 81 10.23 2.57 7.21
CA VAL A 81 10.10 1.19 6.71
C VAL A 81 9.00 0.46 7.47
N GLN A 82 8.99 0.57 8.80
CA GLN A 82 7.98 -0.02 9.66
C GLN A 82 6.61 0.61 9.42
N ALA A 83 6.51 1.92 9.24
CA ALA A 83 5.26 2.59 8.90
C ALA A 83 4.68 2.08 7.56
N VAL A 84 5.52 1.93 6.53
CA VAL A 84 5.12 1.37 5.22
C VAL A 84 4.68 -0.10 5.35
N ALA A 85 5.33 -0.88 6.21
CA ALA A 85 4.89 -2.25 6.49
C ALA A 85 3.53 -2.28 7.21
N VAL A 86 3.35 -1.44 8.23
CA VAL A 86 2.10 -1.36 9.01
C VAL A 86 0.93 -0.91 8.14
N GLN A 87 1.07 0.16 7.34
CA GLN A 87 0.00 0.60 6.45
C GLN A 87 -0.40 -0.48 5.44
N TYR A 88 0.58 -1.27 4.95
CA TYR A 88 0.31 -2.36 4.01
C TYR A 88 -0.47 -3.48 4.71
N ILE A 89 -0.13 -3.82 5.96
CA ILE A 89 -0.89 -4.79 6.77
C ILE A 89 -2.33 -4.29 6.98
N MET A 90 -2.51 -3.02 7.34
CA MET A 90 -3.84 -2.41 7.50
C MET A 90 -4.66 -2.52 6.22
N PHE A 91 -4.06 -2.16 5.08
CA PHE A 91 -4.71 -2.22 3.77
C PHE A 91 -5.06 -3.66 3.36
N TYR A 92 -4.08 -4.56 3.41
CA TYR A 92 -4.21 -5.92 2.89
C TYR A 92 -5.10 -6.81 3.76
N HIS A 93 -4.95 -6.74 5.08
CA HIS A 93 -5.75 -7.53 6.02
C HIS A 93 -6.99 -6.80 6.53
N SER A 94 -7.24 -5.58 6.06
CA SER A 94 -8.37 -4.77 6.51
C SER A 94 -8.40 -4.54 8.03
N LEU A 95 -7.23 -4.44 8.65
CA LEU A 95 -7.07 -4.29 10.10
C LEU A 95 -6.96 -2.82 10.53
N PRO A 96 -7.44 -2.47 11.73
CA PRO A 96 -7.14 -1.18 12.33
C PRO A 96 -5.65 -1.09 12.70
N LEU A 97 -5.17 0.14 12.88
CA LEU A 97 -3.77 0.46 13.18
C LEU A 97 -3.27 -0.29 14.42
N SER A 98 -4.06 -0.34 15.48
CA SER A 98 -3.71 -1.06 16.72
C SER A 98 -3.41 -2.54 16.48
N HIS A 99 -4.23 -3.22 15.67
CA HIS A 99 -4.02 -4.63 15.33
C HIS A 99 -2.88 -4.83 14.35
N ALA A 100 -2.68 -3.92 13.39
CA ALA A 100 -1.55 -3.99 12.48
C ALA A 100 -0.20 -3.81 13.20
N LEU A 101 -0.13 -2.91 14.18
CA LEU A 101 1.03 -2.74 15.06
C LEU A 101 1.30 -4.00 15.89
N ALA A 102 0.26 -4.60 16.47
CA ALA A 102 0.36 -5.86 17.20
C ALA A 102 0.79 -7.04 16.30
N HIS A 103 0.49 -6.98 15.00
CA HIS A 103 0.99 -7.97 14.05
C HIS A 103 2.50 -7.85 13.83
N LEU A 104 3.03 -6.62 13.79
CA LEU A 104 4.46 -6.39 13.63
C LEU A 104 5.26 -6.85 14.87
N THR A 105 4.74 -6.62 16.08
CA THR A 105 5.43 -7.03 17.32
C THR A 105 5.56 -8.55 17.44
N LYS A 106 4.59 -9.33 16.94
CA LYS A 106 4.64 -10.80 16.90
C LYS A 106 5.79 -11.34 16.04
N THR A 107 6.36 -10.54 15.14
CA THR A 107 7.49 -10.95 14.29
C THR A 107 8.87 -10.73 14.93
N ASN A 108 8.94 -10.52 16.25
CA ASN A 108 10.17 -10.16 16.98
C ASN A 108 10.85 -8.86 16.49
N ILE A 109 10.13 -8.02 15.74
CA ILE A 109 10.61 -6.71 15.31
C ILE A 109 10.21 -5.70 16.37
N LYS A 110 11.20 -5.01 16.96
CA LYS A 110 10.92 -3.89 17.87
C LYS A 110 10.35 -2.72 17.06
N VAL A 111 9.06 -2.45 17.27
CA VAL A 111 8.37 -1.31 16.66
C VAL A 111 8.95 -0.01 17.24
N LYS A 112 9.49 0.83 16.36
CA LYS A 112 10.04 2.15 16.63
C LYS A 112 9.62 3.08 15.49
N ILE A 113 8.33 3.43 15.47
CA ILE A 113 7.76 4.36 14.51
C ILE A 113 7.69 5.74 15.17
N SER A 114 8.20 6.78 14.49
CA SER A 114 8.16 8.15 15.01
C SER A 114 6.72 8.70 15.04
N GLN A 115 6.48 9.70 15.89
CA GLN A 115 5.13 10.26 16.07
C GLN A 115 4.53 10.77 14.75
N LYS A 116 5.34 11.45 13.91
CA LYS A 116 4.96 11.88 12.56
C LYS A 116 4.31 10.74 11.76
N TYR A 117 4.97 9.59 11.67
CA TYR A 117 4.45 8.48 10.88
C TYR A 117 3.28 7.76 11.56
N LEU A 118 3.20 7.77 12.90
CA LEU A 118 1.99 7.31 13.59
C LEU A 118 0.78 8.18 13.28
N ASP A 119 0.96 9.50 13.19
CA ASP A 119 -0.11 10.43 12.82
C ASP A 119 -0.57 10.19 11.38
N VAL A 120 0.37 10.01 10.45
CA VAL A 120 0.05 9.63 9.06
C VAL A 120 -0.69 8.28 9.00
N LEU A 121 -0.31 7.31 9.83
CA LEU A 121 -0.99 6.01 9.89
C LEU A 121 -2.44 6.11 10.41
N ARG A 122 -2.73 7.04 11.31
CA ARG A 122 -4.10 7.34 11.76
C ARG A 122 -4.92 7.94 10.63
N LEU A 123 -4.38 8.91 9.90
CA LEU A 123 -5.02 9.47 8.70
C LEU A 123 -5.25 8.39 7.62
N TRP A 124 -4.31 7.44 7.49
CA TRP A 124 -4.46 6.31 6.59
C TRP A 124 -5.60 5.37 7.02
N GLU A 125 -5.73 5.09 8.32
CA GLU A 125 -6.84 4.30 8.87
C GLU A 125 -8.20 4.89 8.49
N GLU A 126 -8.37 6.20 8.71
CA GLU A 126 -9.58 6.94 8.33
C GLU A 126 -9.84 6.84 6.83
N LYS A 127 -8.81 7.06 5.99
CA LYS A 127 -8.91 6.98 4.53
C LYS A 127 -9.34 5.58 4.06
N VAL A 128 -8.75 4.52 4.62
CA VAL A 128 -9.10 3.13 4.27
C VAL A 128 -10.49 2.75 4.76
N ALA A 129 -10.90 3.22 5.95
CA ALA A 129 -12.25 3.01 6.47
C ALA A 129 -13.30 3.69 5.57
N ASN A 130 -13.07 4.95 5.19
CA ASN A 130 -13.97 5.70 4.31
C ASN A 130 -14.08 5.07 2.92
N ALA A 131 -12.96 4.62 2.34
CA ALA A 131 -12.96 3.91 1.05
C ALA A 131 -13.79 2.61 1.09
N LYS A 132 -13.72 1.85 2.20
CA LYS A 132 -14.54 0.64 2.39
C LYS A 132 -16.03 0.97 2.50
N VAL A 133 -16.38 2.01 3.26
CA VAL A 133 -17.77 2.45 3.40
C VAL A 133 -18.32 2.89 2.04
N ALA A 134 -17.55 3.66 1.27
CA ALA A 134 -17.93 4.09 -0.07
C ALA A 134 -18.13 2.90 -1.02
N ASN A 135 -17.20 1.94 -1.05
CA ASN A 135 -17.33 0.74 -1.89
C ASN A 135 -18.56 -0.10 -1.50
N LYS A 136 -18.82 -0.28 -0.20
CA LYS A 136 -20.00 -0.99 0.28
C LYS A 136 -21.30 -0.26 -0.07
N ALA A 137 -21.32 1.07 0.00
CA ALA A 137 -22.47 1.88 -0.40
C ALA A 137 -22.74 1.78 -1.91
N ILE A 138 -21.70 1.84 -2.75
CA ILE A 138 -21.82 1.64 -4.21
C ILE A 138 -22.36 0.25 -4.53
N GLU A 139 -21.82 -0.80 -3.90
CA GLU A 139 -22.32 -2.16 -4.09
C GLU A 139 -23.79 -2.32 -3.65
N ALA A 140 -24.20 -1.66 -2.56
CA ALA A 140 -25.59 -1.67 -2.10
C ALA A 140 -26.51 -0.91 -3.07
N MET A 141 -26.06 0.20 -3.65
CA MET A 141 -26.81 0.94 -4.68
C MET A 141 -26.94 0.14 -5.97
N MET A 142 -25.90 -0.60 -6.39
CA MET A 142 -25.95 -1.46 -7.57
C MET A 142 -26.82 -2.71 -7.38
N LYS A 143 -27.01 -3.16 -6.14
CA LYS A 143 -27.85 -4.33 -5.79
C LYS A 143 -29.29 -3.95 -5.42
N ALA A 144 -29.58 -2.66 -5.19
CA ALA A 144 -30.93 -2.21 -4.96
C ALA A 144 -31.74 -2.34 -6.25
N PRO A 145 -32.90 -3.03 -6.24
CA PRO A 145 -33.77 -3.04 -7.40
C PRO A 145 -34.18 -1.60 -7.70
N LEU A 146 -33.99 -1.17 -8.96
CA LEU A 146 -34.53 0.07 -9.50
C LEU A 146 -36.06 0.02 -9.39
N SER A 147 -36.62 0.39 -8.24
CA SER A 147 -38.03 0.74 -8.13
C SER A 147 -38.23 2.12 -8.74
N VAL A 148 -38.10 2.20 -10.05
CA VAL A 148 -38.66 3.31 -10.83
C VAL A 148 -40.17 3.15 -10.70
N LYS A 149 -40.76 3.89 -9.77
CA LYS A 149 -42.21 4.09 -9.74
C LYS A 149 -42.56 4.93 -10.97
N PHE A 150 -43.05 4.28 -12.03
CA PHE A 150 -43.76 4.99 -13.08
C PHE A 150 -45.08 5.49 -12.48
N ASP A 151 -45.18 6.79 -12.23
CA ASP A 151 -46.44 7.43 -11.88
C ASP A 151 -47.24 7.63 -13.18
N HIS A 152 -48.27 6.81 -13.39
CA HIS A 152 -49.13 6.84 -14.59
C HIS A 152 -50.11 8.03 -14.62
N ARG A 153 -49.81 9.15 -13.94
CA ARG A 153 -50.72 10.31 -13.78
C ARG A 153 -50.52 11.46 -14.75
N PHE A 154 -49.91 11.24 -15.92
CA PHE A 154 -50.04 12.18 -17.03
C PHE A 154 -51.03 11.64 -18.06
N ALA A 155 -52.30 12.01 -17.85
CA ALA A 155 -53.34 11.91 -18.85
C ALA A 155 -53.08 12.93 -19.97
N TRP A 156 -53.20 12.48 -21.21
CA TRP A 156 -53.20 13.33 -22.39
C TRP A 156 -54.50 14.14 -22.46
N ILE A 157 -54.39 15.41 -22.85
CA ILE A 157 -55.46 16.16 -23.53
C ILE A 157 -55.07 16.18 -25.01
#